data_AF-A0A1E1XTP7-F1
#
_entry.id   AF-A0A1E1XTP7-F1
#
_cell.length_a   1.000
_cell.length_b   1.000
_cell.length_c   1.000
_cell.angle_alpha   90.00
_cell.angle_beta   90.00
_cell.angle_gamma   90.00
#
_symmetry.space_group_name_H-M   'P 1'
#
loop_
_entity.id
_entity.type
_entity.pdbx_description
1 polymer ?
#
loop_
_entity_poly.entity_id
_entity_poly.type
_entity_poly.pdbx_seq_one_letter_code
_entity_poly.pdbx_strand_id
1 'polypeptide(L)'
;IINLIGFICSQLDYYFPSTSNWYGFVSMTAFWVTLVLLFFYLCRLIERVKFVPWMLAEFVYCGVWATLYFTAAIAAAVKGRYQECLAAAAFFGFVAMILYGADAFFKYKGWKSGEPAQGERSVPSAGLGASNTVSPTSPNYPAY
;
A
#
# COMPACT_ATOMS: atom_id res chain seq x y z
N ILE A 1 2.31 -12.21 -2.30
CA ILE A 1 1.97 -13.65 -2.36
C ILE A 1 1.00 -13.94 -3.50
N ILE A 2 -0.16 -13.26 -3.57
CA ILE A 2 -1.16 -13.50 -4.63
C ILE A 2 -0.61 -13.32 -6.05
N ASN A 3 0.31 -12.38 -6.23
CA ASN A 3 1.02 -12.14 -7.49
C ASN A 3 1.83 -13.37 -7.94
N LEU A 4 2.52 -14.05 -7.01
CA LEU A 4 3.30 -15.25 -7.30
C LEU A 4 2.41 -16.45 -7.62
N ILE A 5 1.28 -16.59 -6.92
CA ILE A 5 0.31 -17.66 -7.19
C ILE A 5 -0.27 -17.49 -8.59
N GLY A 6 -0.72 -16.27 -8.93
CA GLY A 6 -1.21 -15.97 -10.28
C GLY A 6 -0.13 -16.18 -11.36
N PHE A 7 1.13 -15.82 -11.08
CA PHE A 7 2.24 -16.06 -11.99
C PHE A 7 2.41 -17.56 -12.27
N ILE A 8 2.46 -18.39 -11.24
CA ILE A 8 2.61 -19.83 -11.39
C ILE A 8 1.44 -20.40 -12.20
N CYS A 9 0.21 -20.00 -11.92
CA CYS A 9 -0.96 -20.43 -12.69
C CYS A 9 -0.88 -20.03 -14.17
N SER A 10 -0.38 -18.82 -14.45
CA SER A 10 -0.19 -18.31 -15.81
C SER A 10 0.88 -19.09 -16.60
N GLN A 11 1.97 -19.52 -15.95
CA GLN A 11 3.07 -20.21 -16.65
C GLN A 11 2.79 -21.68 -16.96
N LEU A 12 1.69 -22.23 -16.45
CA LEU A 12 1.24 -23.57 -16.81
C LEU A 12 0.57 -23.62 -18.19
N ASP A 13 0.22 -22.47 -18.76
CA ASP A 13 -0.33 -22.40 -20.11
C ASP A 13 0.74 -22.48 -21.19
N TYR A 14 0.54 -23.43 -22.09
CA TYR A 14 1.41 -23.68 -23.24
C TYR A 14 0.85 -23.09 -24.54
N TYR A 15 -0.46 -22.86 -24.61
CA TYR A 15 -1.14 -22.53 -25.88
C TYR A 15 -1.19 -21.03 -26.16
N PHE A 16 -1.14 -20.18 -25.13
CA PHE A 16 -1.27 -18.74 -25.28
C PHE A 16 -0.10 -17.97 -24.65
N PRO A 17 1.12 -18.12 -25.20
CA PRO A 17 2.32 -17.52 -24.64
C PRO A 17 2.22 -16.00 -24.51
N SER A 18 1.53 -15.29 -25.40
CA SER A 18 1.39 -13.83 -25.30
C SER A 18 0.60 -13.38 -24.06
N THR A 19 -0.42 -14.15 -23.66
CA THR A 19 -1.24 -13.83 -22.49
C THR A 19 -0.51 -14.20 -21.21
N SER A 20 0.15 -15.36 -21.20
CA SER A 20 0.93 -15.77 -20.04
C SER A 20 2.14 -14.86 -19.80
N ASN A 21 2.82 -14.42 -20.87
CA ASN A 21 3.91 -13.44 -20.75
C ASN A 21 3.42 -12.07 -20.25
N TRP A 22 2.26 -11.58 -20.70
CA TRP A 22 1.70 -10.33 -20.19
C TRP A 22 1.36 -10.42 -18.69
N TYR A 23 0.64 -11.47 -18.29
CA TYR A 23 0.32 -11.72 -16.89
C TYR A 23 1.60 -11.92 -16.06
N GLY A 24 2.59 -12.62 -16.63
CA GLY A 24 3.89 -12.86 -16.03
C GLY A 24 4.68 -11.58 -15.77
N PHE A 25 4.71 -10.68 -16.75
CA PHE A 25 5.32 -9.36 -16.62
C PHE A 25 4.64 -8.54 -15.51
N VAL A 26 3.32 -8.43 -15.53
CA VAL A 26 2.57 -7.66 -14.51
C VAL A 26 2.82 -8.22 -13.12
N SER A 27 2.79 -9.54 -12.95
CA SER A 27 2.95 -10.16 -11.63
C SER A 27 4.38 -10.11 -11.07
N MET A 28 5.40 -10.30 -11.91
CA MET A 28 6.80 -10.18 -11.47
C MET A 28 7.18 -8.74 -11.19
N THR A 29 6.76 -7.80 -12.03
CA THR A 29 6.99 -6.38 -11.77
C THR A 29 6.26 -5.92 -10.50
N ALA A 30 5.02 -6.35 -10.29
CA ALA A 30 4.27 -6.04 -9.06
C ALA A 30 4.98 -6.57 -7.80
N PHE A 31 5.53 -7.79 -7.87
CA PHE A 31 6.29 -8.39 -6.78
C PHE A 31 7.54 -7.58 -6.45
N TRP A 32 8.37 -7.26 -7.45
CA TRP A 32 9.59 -6.48 -7.26
C TRP A 32 9.31 -5.08 -6.73
N VAL A 33 8.30 -4.39 -7.26
CA VAL A 33 7.98 -3.04 -6.78
C VAL A 33 7.39 -3.07 -5.37
N THR A 34 6.58 -4.08 -5.02
CA THR A 34 6.12 -4.28 -3.64
C THR A 34 7.30 -4.55 -2.69
N LEU A 35 8.31 -5.32 -3.13
CA LEU A 35 9.53 -5.58 -2.36
C LEU A 35 10.33 -4.29 -2.14
N VAL A 36 10.55 -3.49 -3.19
CA VAL A 36 11.26 -2.20 -3.10
C VAL A 36 10.53 -1.23 -2.16
N LEU A 37 9.20 -1.15 -2.25
CA LEU A 37 8.39 -0.38 -1.29
C LEU A 37 8.58 -0.89 0.13
N LEU A 38 8.47 -2.19 0.35
CA LEU A 38 8.66 -2.81 1.66
C LEU A 38 10.08 -2.54 2.20
N PHE A 39 11.10 -2.53 1.35
CA PHE A 39 12.45 -2.15 1.73
C PHE A 39 12.53 -0.67 2.16
N PHE A 40 11.91 0.24 1.42
CA PHE A 40 11.82 1.66 1.82
C PHE A 40 11.09 1.86 3.15
N TYR A 41 10.05 1.05 3.40
CA TYR A 41 9.35 0.98 4.68
C TYR A 41 10.26 0.49 5.82
N LEU A 42 10.97 -0.62 5.62
CA LEU A 42 11.87 -1.21 6.61
C LEU A 42 13.05 -0.30 6.95
N CYS A 43 13.64 0.34 5.95
CA CYS A 43 14.79 1.23 6.13
C CYS A 43 14.44 2.59 6.75
N ARG A 44 13.18 2.81 7.19
CA ARG A 44 12.70 4.12 7.71
C ARG A 44 13.02 5.28 6.76
N LEU A 45 13.22 5.00 5.46
CA LEU A 45 13.59 6.01 4.47
C LEU A 45 12.48 7.07 4.33
N ILE A 46 11.24 6.66 4.58
CA ILE A 46 10.03 7.49 4.66
C ILE A 46 10.17 8.61 5.71
N GLU A 47 10.81 8.37 6.85
CA GLU A 47 10.99 9.40 7.89
C GLU A 47 12.01 10.48 7.50
N ARG A 48 12.93 10.15 6.59
CA ARG A 48 13.95 11.07 6.08
C ARG A 48 13.44 11.93 4.92
N VAL A 49 12.44 11.46 4.17
CA VAL A 49 11.90 12.15 2.99
C VAL A 49 10.55 12.78 3.30
N LYS A 50 10.56 13.86 4.10
CA LYS A 50 9.35 14.64 4.43
C LYS A 50 8.83 15.54 3.30
N PHE A 51 9.58 15.64 2.19
CA PHE A 51 9.26 16.55 1.08
C PHE A 51 8.20 15.99 0.12
N VAL A 52 8.01 14.66 0.08
CA VAL A 52 7.07 14.01 -0.84
C VAL A 52 5.82 13.59 -0.09
N PRO A 53 4.60 13.93 -0.57
CA PRO A 53 3.36 13.42 0.01
C PRO A 53 3.27 11.91 -0.24
N TRP A 54 3.80 11.12 0.69
CA TRP A 54 3.93 9.67 0.59
C TRP A 54 2.59 8.97 0.35
N MET A 55 1.52 9.45 1.01
CA MET A 55 0.14 9.00 0.78
C MET A 55 -0.30 9.06 -0.69
N LEU A 56 0.13 10.09 -1.43
CA LEU A 56 -0.21 10.23 -2.84
C LEU A 56 0.60 9.26 -3.71
N ALA A 57 1.88 9.05 -3.38
CA ALA A 57 2.72 8.08 -4.08
C ALA A 57 2.16 6.65 -3.94
N GLU A 58 1.68 6.28 -2.76
CA GLU A 58 1.07 4.97 -2.53
C GLU A 58 -0.29 4.80 -3.22
N PHE A 59 -1.08 5.87 -3.28
CA PHE A 59 -2.35 5.85 -4.00
C PHE A 59 -2.13 5.64 -5.50
N VAL A 60 -1.21 6.41 -6.10
CA VAL A 60 -0.83 6.26 -7.52
C VAL A 60 -0.30 4.85 -7.78
N TYR A 61 0.56 4.35 -6.89
CA TYR A 61 1.06 2.97 -6.95
C TYR A 61 -0.11 1.96 -7.02
N CYS A 62 -1.02 1.98 -6.04
CA CYS A 62 -2.15 1.05 -6.05
C CYS A 62 -3.04 1.20 -7.29
N GLY A 63 -3.31 2.42 -7.74
CA GLY A 63 -4.13 2.68 -8.92
C GLY A 63 -3.53 2.12 -10.20
N VAL A 64 -2.22 2.32 -10.42
CA VAL A 64 -1.51 1.76 -11.57
C VAL A 64 -1.53 0.23 -11.52
N TRP A 65 -1.22 -0.38 -10.37
CA TRP A 65 -1.22 -1.84 -10.26
C TRP A 65 -2.61 -2.46 -10.39
N ALA A 66 -3.65 -1.84 -9.84
CA ALA A 66 -5.02 -2.29 -10.01
C ALA A 66 -5.42 -2.27 -11.50
N THR A 67 -5.04 -1.23 -12.24
CA THR A 67 -5.32 -1.12 -13.67
C THR A 67 -4.55 -2.17 -14.49
N LEU A 68 -3.27 -2.39 -14.18
CA LEU A 68 -2.46 -3.42 -14.83
C LEU A 68 -3.02 -4.82 -14.55
N TYR A 69 -3.36 -5.14 -13.31
CA TYR A 69 -3.98 -6.41 -12.95
C TYR A 69 -5.36 -6.60 -13.59
N PHE A 70 -6.15 -5.53 -13.74
CA PHE A 70 -7.43 -5.59 -14.43
C PHE A 70 -7.27 -5.99 -15.90
N THR A 71 -6.35 -5.34 -16.63
CA THR A 71 -6.09 -5.70 -18.04
C THR A 71 -5.52 -7.11 -18.18
N ALA A 72 -4.62 -7.54 -17.29
CA ALA A 72 -4.07 -8.89 -17.30
C ALA A 72 -5.12 -9.95 -16.97
N ALA A 73 -6.00 -9.69 -15.99
CA ALA A 73 -7.08 -10.59 -15.61
C ALA A 73 -8.12 -10.74 -16.73
N ILE A 74 -8.47 -9.66 -17.44
CA ILE A 74 -9.36 -9.73 -18.62
C ILE A 74 -8.72 -10.57 -19.72
N ALA A 75 -7.44 -10.32 -20.04
CA ALA A 75 -6.73 -11.07 -21.07
C ALA A 75 -6.69 -12.57 -20.75
N ALA A 76 -6.51 -12.93 -19.48
CA ALA A 76 -6.58 -14.32 -19.01
C ALA A 76 -8.01 -14.87 -19.03
N ALA A 77 -9.02 -14.09 -18.61
CA ALA A 77 -10.41 -14.52 -18.56
C ALA A 77 -11.00 -14.84 -19.94
N VAL A 78 -10.67 -14.03 -20.96
CA VAL A 78 -11.11 -14.26 -22.35
C VAL A 78 -10.64 -15.63 -22.86
N LYS A 79 -9.44 -16.04 -22.45
CA LYS A 79 -8.83 -17.30 -22.87
C LYS A 79 -9.06 -18.45 -21.88
N GLY A 80 -9.63 -18.16 -20.71
CA GLY A 80 -9.97 -19.15 -19.68
C GLY A 80 -10.95 -20.23 -20.17
N ARG A 81 -11.76 -19.93 -21.21
CA ARG A 81 -12.64 -20.92 -21.86
C ARG A 81 -11.89 -22.08 -22.53
N TYR A 82 -10.61 -21.89 -22.88
CA TYR A 82 -9.81 -22.90 -23.57
C TYR A 82 -8.78 -23.57 -22.64
N GLN A 83 -8.47 -22.94 -21.52
CA GLN A 83 -7.41 -23.32 -20.59
C GLN A 83 -7.85 -23.01 -19.15
N GLU A 84 -8.13 -24.05 -18.37
CA GLU A 84 -8.54 -23.92 -16.95
C GLU A 84 -7.47 -23.21 -16.11
N CYS A 85 -6.20 -23.35 -16.48
CA CYS A 85 -5.07 -22.66 -15.84
C CYS A 85 -5.18 -21.12 -15.96
N LEU A 86 -5.63 -20.63 -17.12
CA LEU A 86 -5.87 -19.19 -17.34
C LEU A 86 -7.11 -18.69 -16.61
N ALA A 87 -8.14 -19.53 -16.47
CA ALA A 87 -9.31 -19.19 -15.67
C ALA A 87 -8.93 -19.00 -14.19
N ALA A 88 -8.10 -19.90 -13.64
CA ALA A 88 -7.57 -19.77 -12.29
C ALA A 88 -6.67 -18.52 -12.14
N ALA A 89 -5.77 -18.27 -13.11
CA ALA A 89 -4.93 -17.07 -13.11
C ALA A 89 -5.77 -15.79 -13.15
N ALA A 90 -6.84 -15.75 -13.95
CA ALA A 90 -7.77 -14.62 -14.01
C ALA A 90 -8.44 -14.36 -12.66
N PHE A 91 -8.90 -15.41 -11.97
CA PHE A 91 -9.49 -15.27 -10.64
C PHE A 91 -8.51 -14.63 -9.65
N PHE A 92 -7.28 -15.14 -9.57
CA PHE A 92 -6.26 -14.56 -8.69
C PHE A 92 -5.89 -13.13 -9.11
N GLY A 93 -5.88 -12.82 -10.41
CA GLY A 93 -5.66 -11.47 -10.93
C GLY A 93 -6.76 -10.48 -10.51
N PHE A 94 -8.02 -10.90 -10.52
CA PHE A 94 -9.14 -10.07 -10.02
C PHE A 94 -9.06 -9.88 -8.50
N VAL A 95 -8.72 -10.92 -7.74
CA VAL A 95 -8.51 -10.77 -6.29
C VAL A 95 -7.35 -9.83 -6.01
N ALA A 96 -6.24 -9.91 -6.77
CA ALA A 96 -5.13 -8.99 -6.65
C ALA A 96 -5.57 -7.54 -6.93
N MET A 97 -6.35 -7.31 -7.99
CA MET A 97 -6.93 -5.99 -8.31
C MET A 97 -7.75 -5.44 -7.14
N ILE A 98 -8.61 -6.27 -6.53
CA ILE A 98 -9.43 -5.85 -5.38
C ILE A 98 -8.55 -5.54 -4.17
N LEU A 99 -7.54 -6.34 -3.88
CA LEU A 99 -6.62 -6.10 -2.77
C LEU A 99 -5.85 -4.79 -2.93
N TYR A 100 -5.27 -4.55 -4.11
CA TYR A 100 -4.62 -3.27 -4.43
C TYR A 100 -5.62 -2.10 -4.38
N GLY A 101 -6.85 -2.29 -4.85
CA GLY A 101 -7.91 -1.28 -4.75
C GLY A 101 -8.32 -0.97 -3.30
N ALA A 102 -8.45 -2.00 -2.46
CA ALA A 102 -8.80 -1.87 -1.05
C ALA A 102 -7.68 -1.16 -0.26
N ASP A 103 -6.42 -1.53 -0.52
CA ASP A 103 -5.26 -0.84 0.06
C ASP A 103 -5.24 0.65 -0.32
N ALA A 104 -5.57 0.99 -1.57
CA ALA A 104 -5.73 2.38 -2.01
C ALA A 104 -6.86 3.09 -1.23
N PHE A 105 -7.99 2.41 -1.03
CA PHE A 105 -9.14 2.97 -0.35
C PHE A 105 -8.88 3.25 1.13
N PHE A 106 -8.23 2.31 1.83
CA PHE A 106 -7.83 2.51 3.23
C PHE A 106 -6.84 3.68 3.37
N LYS A 107 -5.87 3.79 2.46
CA LYS A 107 -4.91 4.91 2.43
C LYS A 107 -5.58 6.25 2.12
N TYR A 108 -6.49 6.28 1.15
CA TYR A 108 -7.28 7.47 0.85
C TYR A 108 -8.16 7.90 2.03
N LYS A 109 -8.75 6.94 2.75
CA LYS A 109 -9.54 7.21 3.95
C LYS A 109 -8.66 7.77 5.09
N GLY A 110 -7.46 7.23 5.29
CA GLY A 110 -6.48 7.73 6.27
C GLY A 110 -5.94 9.12 5.94
N TRP A 111 -5.72 9.41 4.65
CA TRP A 111 -5.38 10.74 4.20
C TRP A 111 -6.51 11.75 4.47
N LYS A 112 -7.77 11.34 4.24
CA LYS A 112 -8.94 12.19 4.50
C LYS A 112 -9.21 12.41 6.00
N SER A 113 -8.82 11.49 6.88
CA SER A 113 -8.91 11.65 8.33
C SER A 113 -7.79 12.51 8.93
N GLY A 114 -6.80 12.93 8.13
CA GLY A 114 -5.68 13.76 8.60
C GLY A 114 -4.70 12.99 9.48
N GLU A 115 -4.73 11.65 9.46
CA GLU A 115 -3.78 10.85 10.20
C GLU A 115 -2.37 11.00 9.59
N PRO A 116 -1.33 11.21 10.42
CA PRO A 116 0.03 11.32 9.92
C PRO A 116 0.41 10.01 9.22
N ALA A 117 0.99 10.14 8.02
CA ALA A 117 1.24 9.02 7.11
C ALA A 117 2.03 7.86 7.72
N GLN A 118 2.76 8.09 8.82
CA GLN A 118 3.32 7.05 9.66
C GLN A 118 3.71 7.61 11.04
N GLY A 119 3.05 7.14 12.10
CA GLY A 119 3.61 7.11 13.47
C GLY A 119 4.10 8.43 14.07
N GLU A 120 3.55 9.59 13.68
CA GLU A 120 3.71 10.76 14.53
C GLU A 120 2.96 10.42 15.81
N ARG A 121 3.70 10.05 16.88
CA ARG A 121 3.15 10.13 18.23
C ARG A 121 2.48 11.48 18.27
N SER A 122 1.20 11.51 18.58
CA SER A 122 0.59 12.68 19.18
C SER A 122 1.51 13.02 20.34
N VAL A 123 2.47 13.93 20.15
CA VAL A 123 3.04 14.64 21.28
C VAL A 123 1.79 15.23 21.89
N PRO A 124 1.40 14.87 23.13
CA PRO A 124 0.27 15.51 23.76
C PRO A 124 0.58 16.98 23.62
N SER A 125 -0.20 17.68 22.79
CA SER A 125 -0.09 19.11 22.66
C SER A 125 -0.19 19.58 24.10
N ALA A 126 0.89 20.21 24.58
CA ALA A 126 0.90 20.82 25.88
C ALA A 126 -0.27 21.80 25.86
N GLY A 127 -1.40 21.34 26.38
CA GLY A 127 -2.65 22.06 26.40
C GLY A 127 -2.42 23.22 27.32
N LEU A 128 -2.21 24.39 26.73
CA LEU A 128 -2.57 25.65 27.34
C LEU A 128 -4.01 25.53 27.86
N GLY A 129 -4.17 25.38 29.17
CA GLY A 129 -5.48 25.22 29.81
C GLY A 129 -5.38 24.91 31.29
N ALA A 130 -4.93 25.91 32.07
CA ALA A 130 -5.09 26.11 33.51
C ALA A 130 -5.64 24.98 34.40
N SER A 131 -4.83 24.53 35.37
CA SER A 131 -5.30 24.30 36.73
C SER A 131 -4.14 24.45 37.71
N ASN A 132 -4.31 25.34 38.68
CA ASN A 132 -3.37 25.69 39.73
C ASN A 132 -2.86 24.45 40.49
N THR A 133 -1.61 24.05 40.27
CA THR A 133 -0.84 23.27 41.25
C THR A 133 0.38 24.09 41.64
N VAL A 134 0.24 24.78 42.76
CA VAL A 134 1.32 25.47 43.45
C VAL A 134 2.38 24.43 43.79
N SER A 135 3.56 24.49 43.17
CA SER A 135 4.72 23.69 43.58
C SER A 135 5.19 24.18 44.97
N PRO A 136 5.27 23.32 46.00
CA PRO A 136 5.50 23.77 47.38
C PRO A 136 6.98 24.01 47.72
N THR A 137 7.81 24.62 46.86
CA THR A 137 9.26 24.68 47.14
C THR A 137 10.02 25.94 46.72
N SER A 138 9.43 27.13 46.89
CA SER A 138 10.23 28.37 46.89
C SER A 138 9.99 29.22 48.14
N PRO A 139 11.02 29.53 48.95
CA PRO A 139 10.90 30.41 50.11
C PRO A 139 10.43 31.81 49.73
N ASN A 140 9.38 32.28 50.40
CA ASN A 140 8.71 33.53 50.16
C ASN A 140 9.39 34.64 50.96
N TYR A 141 10.03 35.62 50.31
CA TYR A 141 10.52 36.83 50.99
C TYR A 141 9.54 37.98 50.75
N PRO A 142 9.04 38.66 51.81
CA PRO A 142 8.16 39.80 51.66
C PRO A 142 8.98 41.05 51.30
N ALA A 143 8.65 41.67 50.16
CA ALA A 143 9.05 43.05 49.87
C ALA A 143 8.07 43.98 50.61
N TYR A 144 8.63 44.84 51.47
CA TYR A 144 7.96 45.96 52.12
C TYR A 144 7.59 47.06 51.10
#